data_AF-A0A9W5XID7-F1
#
_entry.id   AF-A0A9W5XID7-F1
#
_cell.length_a   1.000
_cell.length_b   1.000
_cell.length_c   1.000
_cell.angle_alpha   90.00
_cell.angle_beta   90.00
_cell.angle_gamma   90.00
#
_symmetry.space_group_name_H-M   'P 1'
#
loop_
_entity.id
_entity.type
_entity.pdbx_description
1 polymer ?
#
loop_
_entity_poly.entity_id
_entity_poly.type
_entity_poly.pdbx_seq_one_letter_code
_entity_poly.pdbx_strand_id
1 'polypeptide(L)'
;MTVPAPRVRRRPRTPGRLLPLLLATALLLPVAFLVVQAHQFVDNDREVVGRERLGVEYLRALGPVTDALVDAQSAAVTGRSLRRDTLDQAVERAAAVDARIGGELSTSERWAGLRAKLEALPERSLADPETAFTVYGEVTDLLLALHGKVRETSGLIRDPGVDAYFLQDGVAEEMPEAMVAAGRLTDLAVLMNRRPTAERIQSLSQLATLRAAALQPANDLASNLRAVVENTESADLGANVLTPFDAYQRAVETMALHSQPVDRAGTVDTTRLLAARNEAQQAAKQLHPVLLDEIDRLLVERLDGLDRDRLLILGAGGLAALLLVGLAVSGWMSRPRDTSAASAGGGVPAGGVVPPPPSGIQWGAVGSRPVEPPPALQPVGQVHEPDRWRPFDAAR
;
A
#
# COMPACT_ATOMS: atom_id res chain seq x y z
N MET A 1 -25.77 82.86 -41.30
CA MET A 1 -24.61 82.01 -40.98
C MET A 1 -24.61 81.74 -39.48
N THR A 2 -25.03 80.54 -39.06
CA THR A 2 -24.89 80.05 -37.68
C THR A 2 -24.79 78.52 -37.75
N VAL A 3 -23.85 78.00 -36.98
CA VAL A 3 -23.10 76.74 -37.17
C VAL A 3 -23.89 75.51 -36.69
N PRO A 4 -23.83 74.33 -37.36
CA PRO A 4 -24.48 73.12 -36.87
C PRO A 4 -23.72 72.52 -35.69
N ALA A 5 -24.45 72.12 -34.64
CA ALA A 5 -23.89 71.49 -33.44
C ALA A 5 -23.30 70.09 -33.74
N PRO A 6 -22.17 69.70 -33.11
CA PRO A 6 -21.54 68.42 -33.38
C PRO A 6 -22.33 67.29 -32.70
N ARG A 7 -22.85 66.36 -33.51
CA ARG A 7 -23.41 65.10 -33.01
C ARG A 7 -22.26 64.22 -32.51
N VAL A 8 -22.10 64.14 -31.20
CA VAL A 8 -21.22 63.15 -30.55
C VAL A 8 -21.79 61.76 -30.81
N ARG A 9 -21.18 61.00 -31.72
CA ARG A 9 -21.42 59.56 -31.86
C ARG A 9 -20.93 58.85 -30.60
N ARG A 10 -21.82 58.59 -29.64
CA ARG A 10 -21.55 57.60 -28.60
C ARG A 10 -21.54 56.22 -29.24
N ARG A 11 -20.35 55.66 -29.41
CA ARG A 11 -20.13 54.25 -29.76
C ARG A 11 -20.83 53.41 -28.69
N PRO A 12 -21.73 52.47 -29.03
CA PRO A 12 -22.22 51.53 -28.05
C PRO A 12 -21.04 50.60 -27.72
N ARG A 13 -20.36 50.87 -26.62
CA ARG A 13 -19.54 49.84 -26.00
C ARG A 13 -20.54 48.81 -25.49
N THR A 14 -20.52 47.62 -26.05
CA THR A 14 -21.16 46.43 -25.49
C THR A 14 -20.13 45.64 -24.68
N PRO A 15 -19.69 46.08 -23.46
CA PRO A 15 -18.85 45.24 -22.62
C PRO A 15 -19.66 44.23 -21.81
N GLY A 16 -20.99 44.38 -21.74
CA GLY A 16 -21.84 43.57 -20.84
C GLY A 16 -22.04 42.11 -21.26
N ARG A 17 -21.86 41.75 -22.53
CA ARG A 17 -22.11 40.37 -23.03
C ARG A 17 -20.91 39.43 -22.87
N LEU A 18 -19.69 39.96 -22.89
CA LEU A 18 -18.46 39.17 -22.79
C LEU A 18 -18.05 38.88 -21.35
N LEU A 19 -18.44 39.74 -20.41
CA LEU A 19 -18.12 39.58 -18.99
C LEU A 19 -18.60 38.25 -18.37
N PRO A 20 -19.87 37.81 -18.52
CA PRO A 20 -20.31 36.52 -17.95
C PRO A 20 -19.65 35.32 -18.61
N LEU A 21 -19.35 35.39 -19.92
CA LEU A 21 -18.62 34.34 -20.64
C LEU A 21 -17.17 34.24 -20.16
N LEU A 22 -16.48 35.38 -20.00
CA LEU A 22 -15.11 35.42 -19.48
C LEU A 22 -15.04 34.93 -18.04
N LEU A 23 -16.00 35.30 -17.20
CA LEU A 23 -16.05 34.86 -15.80
C LEU A 23 -16.35 33.36 -15.69
N ALA A 24 -17.30 32.84 -16.48
CA ALA A 24 -17.57 31.41 -16.56
C ALA A 24 -16.35 30.64 -17.07
N THR A 25 -15.66 31.14 -18.09
CA THR A 25 -14.43 30.51 -18.61
C THR A 25 -13.30 30.53 -17.58
N ALA A 26 -13.10 31.67 -16.90
CA ALA A 26 -12.11 31.83 -15.86
C ALA A 26 -12.36 30.90 -14.66
N LEU A 27 -13.63 30.61 -14.34
CA LEU A 27 -14.01 29.69 -13.27
C LEU A 27 -14.00 28.22 -13.70
N LEU A 28 -14.22 27.94 -15.00
CA LEU A 28 -14.17 26.57 -15.54
C LEU A 28 -12.74 26.03 -15.59
N LEU A 29 -11.75 26.90 -15.80
CA LEU A 29 -10.34 26.53 -15.88
C LEU A 29 -9.79 25.85 -14.60
N PRO A 30 -9.95 26.41 -13.38
CA PRO A 30 -9.52 25.74 -12.15
C PRO A 30 -10.35 24.48 -11.84
N VAL A 31 -11.64 24.44 -12.20
CA VAL A 31 -12.47 23.23 -12.04
C VAL A 31 -11.96 22.11 -12.95
N ALA A 32 -11.71 22.41 -14.22
CA ALA A 32 -11.16 21.45 -15.17
C ALA A 32 -9.78 20.95 -14.71
N PHE A 33 -8.92 21.85 -14.21
CA PHE A 33 -7.64 21.48 -13.63
C PHE A 33 -7.80 20.52 -12.44
N LEU A 34 -8.68 20.81 -11.49
CA LEU A 34 -8.95 19.93 -10.34
C LEU A 34 -9.50 18.57 -10.76
N VAL A 35 -10.40 18.51 -11.74
CA VAL A 35 -10.94 17.25 -12.27
C VAL A 35 -9.85 16.42 -12.94
N VAL A 36 -9.00 17.04 -13.77
CA VAL A 36 -7.87 16.34 -14.40
C VAL A 36 -6.89 15.83 -13.35
N GLN A 37 -6.56 16.65 -12.36
CA GLN A 37 -5.64 16.27 -11.28
C GLN A 37 -6.21 15.12 -10.44
N ALA A 38 -7.48 15.22 -10.02
CA ALA A 38 -8.15 14.16 -9.27
C ALA A 38 -8.25 12.87 -10.08
N HIS A 39 -8.55 12.96 -11.38
CA HIS A 39 -8.59 11.80 -12.26
C HIS A 39 -7.22 11.11 -12.38
N GLN A 40 -6.14 11.89 -12.52
CA GLN A 40 -4.77 11.36 -12.56
C GLN A 40 -4.37 10.66 -11.27
N PHE A 41 -4.76 11.20 -10.11
CA PHE A 41 -4.50 10.53 -8.82
C PHE A 41 -5.21 9.17 -8.74
N VAL A 42 -6.50 9.12 -9.08
CA VAL A 42 -7.26 7.87 -9.06
C VAL A 42 -6.69 6.86 -10.06
N ASP A 43 -6.32 7.28 -11.27
CA ASP A 43 -5.74 6.37 -12.27
C ASP A 43 -4.39 5.81 -11.82
N ASN A 44 -3.51 6.64 -11.23
CA ASN A 44 -2.23 6.17 -10.68
C ASN A 44 -2.44 5.15 -9.55
N ASP A 45 -3.39 5.39 -8.65
CA ASP A 45 -3.69 4.48 -7.55
C ASP A 45 -4.21 3.14 -8.07
N ARG A 46 -4.99 3.13 -9.14
CA ARG A 46 -5.44 1.89 -9.79
C ARG A 46 -4.30 1.11 -10.41
N GLU A 47 -3.34 1.77 -11.05
CA GLU A 47 -2.16 1.10 -11.60
C GLU A 47 -1.28 0.49 -10.49
N VAL A 48 -1.25 1.10 -9.30
CA VAL A 48 -0.60 0.51 -8.12
C VAL A 48 -1.36 -0.74 -7.67
N VAL A 49 -2.67 -0.65 -7.45
CA VAL A 49 -3.50 -1.81 -7.04
C VAL A 49 -3.44 -2.94 -8.06
N GLY A 50 -3.41 -2.62 -9.35
CA GLY A 50 -3.21 -3.60 -10.42
C GLY A 50 -1.91 -4.37 -10.26
N ARG A 51 -0.79 -3.68 -10.00
CA ARG A 51 0.52 -4.31 -9.77
C ARG A 51 0.57 -5.11 -8.47
N GLU A 52 -0.10 -4.64 -7.41
CA GLU A 52 -0.21 -5.38 -6.15
C GLU A 52 -0.87 -6.74 -6.36
N ARG A 53 -1.94 -6.81 -7.16
CA ARG A 53 -2.60 -8.08 -7.51
C ARG A 53 -1.73 -9.02 -8.31
N LEU A 54 -0.93 -8.49 -9.25
CA LEU A 54 0.08 -9.29 -9.96
C LEU A 54 1.14 -9.82 -8.98
N GLY A 55 1.52 -9.03 -7.97
CA GLY A 55 2.39 -9.46 -6.88
C GLY A 55 1.82 -10.64 -6.11
N VAL A 56 0.54 -10.57 -5.70
CA VAL A 56 -0.18 -11.66 -5.02
C VAL A 56 -0.22 -12.92 -5.89
N GLU A 57 -0.49 -12.78 -7.19
CA GLU A 57 -0.47 -13.88 -8.14
C GLU A 57 0.91 -14.55 -8.23
N TYR A 58 1.97 -13.75 -8.28
CA TYR A 58 3.34 -14.25 -8.31
C TYR A 58 3.72 -14.97 -7.00
N LEU A 59 3.41 -14.37 -5.84
CA LEU A 59 3.69 -14.97 -4.52
C LEU A 59 2.97 -16.31 -4.34
N ARG A 60 1.72 -16.42 -4.83
CA ARG A 60 0.96 -17.68 -4.85
C ARG A 60 1.70 -18.78 -5.61
N ALA A 61 2.41 -18.42 -6.68
CA ALA A 61 3.19 -19.36 -7.47
C ALA A 61 4.51 -19.76 -6.80
N LEU A 62 5.09 -18.90 -5.95
CA LEU A 62 6.32 -19.18 -5.22
C LEU A 62 6.12 -20.09 -4.00
N GLY A 63 4.96 -20.05 -3.35
CA GLY A 63 4.68 -20.89 -2.17
C GLY A 63 5.02 -22.38 -2.37
N PRO A 64 4.51 -23.05 -3.44
CA PRO A 64 4.86 -24.44 -3.74
C PRO A 64 6.36 -24.67 -4.03
N VAL A 65 7.07 -23.67 -4.57
CA VAL A 65 8.52 -23.75 -4.81
C VAL A 65 9.26 -23.74 -3.48
N THR A 66 8.89 -22.84 -2.57
CA THR A 66 9.45 -22.78 -1.20
C THR A 66 9.27 -24.10 -0.49
N ASP A 67 8.05 -24.65 -0.50
CA ASP A 67 7.75 -25.94 0.11
C ASP A 67 8.59 -27.09 -0.45
N ALA A 68 8.63 -27.21 -1.77
CA ALA A 68 9.33 -28.29 -2.43
C ALA A 68 10.85 -28.19 -2.26
N LEU A 69 11.40 -26.97 -2.25
CA LEU A 69 12.82 -26.73 -2.07
C LEU A 69 13.28 -27.02 -0.65
N VAL A 70 12.49 -26.64 0.37
CA VAL A 70 12.81 -26.97 1.77
C VAL A 70 12.72 -28.49 1.99
N ASP A 71 11.71 -29.17 1.42
CA ASP A 71 11.63 -30.63 1.47
C ASP A 71 12.81 -31.31 0.76
N ALA A 72 13.25 -30.75 -0.36
CA ALA A 72 14.40 -31.25 -1.12
C ALA A 72 15.70 -31.11 -0.32
N GLN A 73 15.92 -29.95 0.33
CA GLN A 73 17.05 -29.74 1.22
C GLN A 73 17.08 -30.80 2.34
N SER A 74 15.96 -30.99 3.05
CA SER A 74 15.90 -31.97 4.12
C SER A 74 16.10 -33.41 3.64
N ALA A 75 15.61 -33.76 2.45
CA ALA A 75 15.89 -35.06 1.84
C ALA A 75 17.39 -35.24 1.57
N ALA A 76 18.05 -34.22 1.00
CA ALA A 76 19.48 -34.25 0.71
C ALA A 76 20.34 -34.37 1.99
N VAL A 77 20.03 -33.62 3.05
CA VAL A 77 20.76 -33.67 4.34
C VAL A 77 20.57 -35.02 5.04
N THR A 78 19.37 -35.60 4.96
CA THR A 78 19.07 -36.91 5.57
C THR A 78 19.57 -38.10 4.74
N GLY A 79 20.05 -37.87 3.51
CA GLY A 79 20.49 -38.92 2.59
C GLY A 79 19.33 -39.71 1.96
N ARG A 80 18.12 -39.14 1.96
CA ARG A 80 16.95 -39.71 1.30
C ARG A 80 16.92 -39.32 -0.18
N SER A 81 16.24 -40.12 -0.99
CA SER A 81 16.00 -39.77 -2.39
C SER A 81 15.15 -38.50 -2.50
N LEU A 82 15.65 -37.53 -3.25
CA LEU A 82 14.94 -36.29 -3.58
C LEU A 82 13.68 -36.61 -4.40
N ARG A 83 12.53 -36.04 -4.01
CA ARG A 83 11.32 -36.05 -4.85
C ARG A 83 11.39 -34.89 -5.84
N ARG A 84 12.21 -35.05 -6.90
CA ARG A 84 12.47 -33.97 -7.86
C ARG A 84 11.21 -33.55 -8.62
N ASP A 85 10.34 -34.50 -8.96
CA ASP A 85 9.11 -34.25 -9.71
C ASP A 85 8.23 -33.14 -9.09
N THR A 86 8.12 -33.11 -7.76
CA THR A 86 7.33 -32.08 -7.06
C THR A 86 7.97 -30.70 -7.19
N LEU A 87 9.31 -30.63 -7.07
CA LEU A 87 10.05 -29.39 -7.21
C LEU A 87 9.99 -28.90 -8.65
N ASP A 88 10.27 -29.77 -9.62
CA ASP A 88 10.24 -29.44 -11.05
C ASP A 88 8.84 -28.92 -11.45
N GLN A 89 7.77 -29.58 -10.99
CA GLN A 89 6.41 -29.13 -11.26
C GLN A 89 6.10 -27.77 -10.61
N ALA A 90 6.60 -27.50 -9.40
CA ALA A 90 6.45 -26.20 -8.76
C ALA A 90 7.21 -25.11 -9.53
N VAL A 91 8.45 -25.39 -9.95
CA VAL A 91 9.29 -24.48 -10.74
C VAL A 91 8.67 -24.16 -12.09
N GLU A 92 8.10 -25.15 -12.79
CA GLU A 92 7.42 -24.92 -14.06
C GLU A 92 6.17 -24.05 -13.91
N ARG A 93 5.40 -24.23 -12.84
CA ARG A 93 4.25 -23.34 -12.56
C ARG A 93 4.70 -21.90 -12.30
N ALA A 94 5.74 -21.72 -11.48
CA ALA A 94 6.31 -20.39 -11.22
C ALA A 94 6.90 -19.77 -12.49
N ALA A 95 7.54 -20.57 -13.35
CA ALA A 95 8.05 -20.10 -14.64
C ALA A 95 6.94 -19.61 -15.57
N ALA A 96 5.80 -20.30 -15.61
CA ALA A 96 4.65 -19.88 -16.41
C ALA A 96 4.07 -18.53 -15.93
N VAL A 97 4.12 -18.28 -14.62
CA VAL A 97 3.71 -17.00 -14.04
C VAL A 97 4.74 -15.91 -14.35
N ASP A 98 6.04 -16.16 -14.15
CA ASP A 98 7.10 -15.21 -14.49
C ASP A 98 7.09 -14.83 -15.98
N ALA A 99 6.84 -15.79 -16.87
CA ALA A 99 6.71 -15.51 -18.31
C ALA A 99 5.54 -14.60 -18.65
N ARG A 100 4.45 -14.63 -17.87
CA ARG A 100 3.26 -13.78 -18.08
C ARG A 100 3.43 -12.39 -17.48
N ILE A 101 3.89 -12.30 -16.23
CA ILE A 101 3.83 -11.07 -15.42
C ILE A 101 5.20 -10.60 -14.91
N GLY A 102 6.26 -11.40 -15.04
CA GLY A 102 7.58 -11.09 -14.49
C GLY A 102 8.29 -9.93 -15.17
N GLY A 103 7.97 -9.63 -16.43
CA GLY A 103 8.43 -8.42 -17.10
C GLY A 103 7.82 -7.14 -16.50
N GLU A 104 6.55 -7.17 -16.15
CA GLU A 104 5.83 -6.05 -15.53
C GLU A 104 6.32 -5.80 -14.10
N LEU A 105 6.63 -6.87 -13.37
CA LEU A 105 7.18 -6.81 -12.01
C LEU A 105 8.72 -6.68 -11.98
N SER A 106 9.41 -6.65 -13.13
CA SER A 106 10.89 -6.63 -13.16
C SER A 106 11.55 -7.74 -12.33
N THR A 107 10.97 -8.96 -12.36
CA THR A 107 11.45 -10.15 -11.63
C THR A 107 12.19 -11.14 -12.50
N SER A 108 11.99 -11.11 -13.83
CA SER A 108 12.46 -12.17 -14.74
C SER A 108 13.95 -12.45 -14.69
N GLU A 109 14.80 -11.44 -14.48
CA GLU A 109 16.24 -11.65 -14.35
C GLU A 109 16.59 -12.47 -13.09
N ARG A 110 15.98 -12.12 -11.95
CA ARG A 110 16.18 -12.84 -10.68
C ARG A 110 15.60 -14.25 -10.74
N TRP A 111 14.43 -14.40 -11.37
CA TRP A 111 13.85 -15.71 -11.61
C TRP A 111 14.75 -16.60 -12.47
N ALA A 112 15.29 -16.07 -13.59
CA ALA A 112 16.19 -16.82 -14.45
C ALA A 112 17.46 -17.27 -13.71
N GLY A 113 18.04 -16.39 -12.88
CA GLY A 113 19.19 -16.74 -12.04
C GLY A 113 18.87 -17.83 -11.00
N LEU A 114 17.72 -17.71 -10.32
CA LEU A 114 17.25 -18.72 -9.37
C LEU A 114 16.98 -20.06 -10.06
N ARG A 115 16.30 -20.05 -11.22
CA ARG A 115 15.98 -21.25 -12.00
C ARG A 115 17.24 -21.99 -12.43
N ALA A 116 18.25 -21.27 -12.93
CA ALA A 116 19.53 -21.89 -13.28
C ALA A 116 20.20 -22.57 -12.07
N LYS A 117 20.08 -21.99 -10.87
CA LYS A 117 20.59 -22.60 -9.63
C LYS A 117 19.79 -23.82 -9.21
N LEU A 118 18.46 -23.79 -9.34
CA LEU A 118 17.58 -24.92 -9.08
C LEU A 118 17.87 -26.10 -10.03
N GLU A 119 18.04 -25.84 -11.32
CA GLU A 119 18.38 -26.85 -12.33
C GLU A 119 19.78 -27.45 -12.12
N ALA A 120 20.71 -26.66 -11.57
CA ALA A 120 22.06 -27.10 -11.21
C ALA A 120 22.11 -27.92 -9.90
N LEU A 121 21.00 -28.02 -9.15
CA LEU A 121 20.97 -28.85 -7.95
C LEU A 121 21.16 -30.33 -8.33
N PRO A 122 22.04 -31.05 -7.62
CA PRO A 122 22.37 -32.42 -7.95
C PRO A 122 21.15 -33.36 -7.78
N GLU A 123 20.89 -34.18 -8.79
CA GLU A 123 19.84 -35.20 -8.78
C GLU A 123 20.06 -36.30 -7.73
N ARG A 124 21.34 -36.57 -7.44
CA ARG A 124 21.76 -37.55 -6.45
C ARG A 124 22.06 -36.82 -5.14
N SER A 125 21.76 -37.47 -4.01
CA SER A 125 22.21 -37.01 -2.71
C SER A 125 23.71 -36.69 -2.78
N LEU A 126 24.07 -35.48 -2.37
CA LEU A 126 25.47 -35.13 -2.19
C LEU A 126 26.10 -36.12 -1.21
N ALA A 127 27.34 -36.52 -1.48
CA ALA A 127 28.07 -37.47 -0.63
C ALA A 127 28.30 -36.92 0.77
N ASP A 128 28.35 -35.59 0.89
CA ASP A 128 28.49 -34.86 2.15
C ASP A 128 27.20 -34.09 2.51
N PRO A 129 26.52 -34.47 3.61
CA PRO A 129 25.36 -33.75 4.13
C PRO A 129 25.59 -32.29 4.50
N GLU A 130 26.80 -31.90 4.93
CA GLU A 130 27.13 -30.50 5.27
C GLU A 130 27.20 -29.62 4.02
N THR A 131 27.80 -30.15 2.95
CA THR A 131 27.77 -29.53 1.62
C THR A 131 26.33 -29.40 1.11
N ALA A 132 25.47 -30.40 1.33
CA ALA A 132 24.06 -30.33 0.94
C ALA A 132 23.32 -29.19 1.65
N PHE A 133 23.50 -29.08 2.97
CA PHE A 133 22.93 -28.00 3.76
C PHE A 133 23.34 -26.62 3.25
N THR A 134 24.63 -26.44 2.90
CA THR A 134 25.15 -25.18 2.37
C THR A 134 24.57 -24.84 0.99
N VAL A 135 24.65 -25.78 0.03
CA VAL A 135 24.23 -25.54 -1.36
C VAL A 135 22.73 -25.24 -1.45
N TYR A 136 21.89 -26.00 -0.77
CA TYR A 136 20.45 -25.73 -0.75
C TYR A 136 20.11 -24.46 0.07
N GLY A 137 20.92 -24.15 1.09
CA GLY A 137 20.86 -22.88 1.81
C GLY A 137 20.98 -21.69 0.86
N GLU A 138 22.00 -21.68 0.00
CA GLU A 138 22.19 -20.60 -0.98
C GLU A 138 20.99 -20.43 -1.92
N VAL A 139 20.39 -21.55 -2.37
CA VAL A 139 19.23 -21.49 -3.28
C VAL A 139 17.96 -21.02 -2.55
N THR A 140 17.77 -21.42 -1.29
CA THR A 140 16.65 -20.94 -0.47
C THR A 140 16.79 -19.44 -0.17
N ASP A 141 18.00 -18.91 0.05
CA ASP A 141 18.23 -17.47 0.21
C ASP A 141 17.91 -16.69 -1.08
N LEU A 142 18.26 -17.23 -2.25
CA LEU A 142 17.89 -16.63 -3.54
C LEU A 142 16.37 -16.61 -3.77
N LEU A 143 15.67 -17.65 -3.32
CA LEU A 143 14.21 -17.71 -3.38
C LEU A 143 13.56 -16.67 -2.46
N LEU A 144 14.05 -16.51 -1.23
CA LEU A 144 13.58 -15.45 -0.33
C LEU A 144 13.87 -14.05 -0.89
N ALA A 145 15.04 -13.85 -1.53
CA ALA A 145 15.34 -12.61 -2.22
C ALA A 145 14.39 -12.32 -3.40
N LEU A 146 13.86 -13.35 -4.07
CA LEU A 146 12.84 -13.20 -5.10
C LEU A 146 11.48 -12.80 -4.50
N HIS A 147 11.08 -13.41 -3.37
CA HIS A 147 9.91 -12.97 -2.60
C HIS A 147 10.00 -11.46 -2.27
N GLY A 148 11.14 -11.03 -1.71
CA GLY A 148 11.40 -9.62 -1.43
C GLY A 148 11.32 -8.73 -2.69
N LYS A 149 11.86 -9.20 -3.82
CA LYS A 149 11.77 -8.45 -5.09
C LYS A 149 10.33 -8.28 -5.57
N VAL A 150 9.53 -9.34 -5.52
CA VAL A 150 8.12 -9.29 -5.91
C VAL A 150 7.37 -8.27 -5.05
N ARG A 151 7.57 -8.29 -3.73
CA ARG A 151 6.95 -7.32 -2.80
C ARG A 151 7.33 -5.88 -3.13
N GLU A 152 8.62 -5.63 -3.32
CA GLU A 152 9.15 -4.29 -3.64
C GLU A 152 8.54 -3.73 -4.93
N THR A 153 8.50 -4.54 -5.98
CA THR A 153 8.14 -4.08 -7.34
C THR A 153 6.64 -4.03 -7.60
N SER A 154 5.88 -4.92 -6.95
CA SER A 154 4.42 -4.91 -6.99
C SER A 154 3.80 -3.78 -6.16
N GLY A 155 4.53 -3.25 -5.17
CA GLY A 155 4.02 -2.23 -4.25
C GLY A 155 3.50 -2.77 -2.92
N LEU A 156 3.47 -4.10 -2.73
CA LEU A 156 3.02 -4.79 -1.51
C LEU A 156 3.86 -4.50 -0.25
N ILE A 157 4.87 -3.62 -0.33
CA ILE A 157 5.65 -3.14 0.81
C ILE A 157 5.22 -1.75 1.29
N ARG A 158 4.36 -1.04 0.54
CA ARG A 158 4.07 0.40 0.74
C ARG A 158 2.60 0.74 0.92
N ASP A 159 1.72 -0.23 1.15
CA ASP A 159 0.29 0.05 1.22
C ASP A 159 -0.06 0.97 2.43
N PRO A 160 -0.68 2.15 2.22
CA PRO A 160 -1.15 3.02 3.29
C PRO A 160 -2.36 2.49 4.08
N GLY A 161 -3.01 1.40 3.63
CA GLY A 161 -4.08 0.73 4.38
C GLY A 161 -3.51 -0.09 5.54
N VAL A 162 -3.78 0.35 6.78
CA VAL A 162 -3.30 -0.30 8.02
C VAL A 162 -3.63 -1.80 8.05
N ASP A 163 -4.78 -2.20 7.51
CA ASP A 163 -5.28 -3.58 7.55
C ASP A 163 -4.57 -4.51 6.54
N ALA A 164 -4.21 -4.00 5.35
CA ALA A 164 -3.61 -4.81 4.28
C ALA A 164 -2.10 -4.99 4.47
N TYR A 165 -1.42 -3.97 5.02
CA TYR A 165 0.03 -3.98 5.22
C TYR A 165 0.52 -5.19 6.03
N PHE A 166 -0.16 -5.48 7.14
CA PHE A 166 0.19 -6.57 8.05
C PHE A 166 -0.02 -7.97 7.45
N LEU A 167 -1.05 -8.15 6.62
CA LEU A 167 -1.28 -9.42 5.92
C LEU A 167 -0.26 -9.63 4.81
N GLN A 168 0.09 -8.56 4.08
CA GLN A 168 1.09 -8.58 3.02
C GLN A 168 2.48 -8.93 3.56
N ASP A 169 2.90 -8.32 4.65
CA ASP A 169 4.16 -8.61 5.32
C ASP A 169 4.23 -10.08 5.76
N GLY A 170 3.15 -10.52 6.40
CA GLY A 170 2.96 -11.89 6.86
C GLY A 170 3.15 -12.95 5.80
N VAL A 171 2.35 -12.88 4.72
CA VAL A 171 2.31 -13.95 3.72
C VAL A 171 3.48 -13.92 2.75
N ALA A 172 4.05 -12.73 2.53
CA ALA A 172 5.05 -12.53 1.49
C ALA A 172 6.49 -12.54 2.01
N GLU A 173 6.71 -12.27 3.30
CA GLU A 173 8.03 -12.24 3.96
C GLU A 173 8.09 -13.21 5.14
N GLU A 174 7.24 -13.02 6.15
CA GLU A 174 7.38 -13.73 7.43
C GLU A 174 7.19 -15.24 7.30
N MET A 175 6.13 -15.68 6.60
CA MET A 175 5.86 -17.10 6.37
C MET A 175 6.94 -17.83 5.56
N PRO A 176 7.36 -17.36 4.38
CA PRO A 176 8.41 -18.06 3.62
C PRO A 176 9.74 -18.10 4.39
N GLU A 177 10.09 -17.03 5.12
CA GLU A 177 11.27 -17.02 6.00
C GLU A 177 11.17 -18.06 7.13
N ALA A 178 10.03 -18.11 7.83
CA ALA A 178 9.78 -19.08 8.88
C ALA A 178 9.87 -20.52 8.35
N MET A 179 9.34 -20.80 7.15
CA MET A 179 9.39 -22.13 6.54
C MET A 179 10.81 -22.56 6.15
N VAL A 180 11.60 -21.64 5.58
CA VAL A 180 13.01 -21.91 5.29
C VAL A 180 13.81 -22.12 6.58
N ALA A 181 13.59 -21.28 7.60
CA ALA A 181 14.23 -21.42 8.89
C ALA A 181 13.85 -22.72 9.62
N ALA A 182 12.58 -23.14 9.55
CA ALA A 182 12.07 -24.39 10.11
C ALA A 182 12.75 -25.62 9.50
N GLY A 183 12.93 -25.63 8.17
CA GLY A 183 13.69 -26.67 7.48
C GLY A 183 15.15 -26.70 7.91
N ARG A 184 15.83 -25.53 7.87
CA ARG A 184 17.23 -25.40 8.29
C ARG A 184 17.45 -25.81 9.73
N LEU A 185 16.53 -25.48 10.64
CA LEU A 185 16.57 -25.87 12.04
C LEU A 185 16.60 -27.40 12.19
N THR A 186 15.73 -28.08 11.45
CA THR A 186 15.60 -29.53 11.48
C THR A 186 16.82 -30.21 10.87
N ASP A 187 17.32 -29.68 9.75
CA ASP A 187 18.50 -30.21 9.06
C ASP A 187 19.76 -30.04 9.91
N LEU A 188 19.93 -28.88 10.55
CA LEU A 188 21.04 -28.64 11.46
C LEU A 188 20.98 -29.60 12.66
N ALA A 189 19.79 -29.86 13.23
CA ALA A 189 19.64 -30.82 14.31
C ALA A 189 20.06 -32.26 13.89
N VAL A 190 19.75 -32.66 12.66
CA VAL A 190 20.20 -33.95 12.10
C VAL A 190 21.73 -33.99 11.97
N LEU A 191 22.35 -32.93 11.44
CA LEU A 191 23.80 -32.83 11.29
C LEU A 191 24.50 -32.84 12.66
N MET A 192 24.02 -32.04 13.61
CA MET A 192 24.53 -31.95 14.98
C MET A 192 24.56 -33.30 15.70
N ASN A 193 23.52 -34.13 15.54
CA ASN A 193 23.47 -35.45 16.15
C ASN A 193 24.53 -36.41 15.59
N ARG A 194 25.01 -36.20 14.35
CA ARG A 194 26.09 -36.98 13.73
C ARG A 194 27.48 -36.51 14.16
N ARG A 195 27.60 -35.28 14.67
CA ARG A 195 28.87 -34.71 15.14
C ARG A 195 29.30 -35.29 16.50
N PRO A 196 30.61 -35.29 16.81
CA PRO A 196 31.13 -35.56 18.15
C PRO A 196 30.54 -34.60 19.19
N THR A 197 30.44 -35.03 20.46
CA THR A 197 29.80 -34.25 21.54
C THR A 197 30.36 -32.83 21.69
N ALA A 198 31.68 -32.64 21.56
CA ALA A 198 32.31 -31.33 21.69
C ALA A 198 31.84 -30.34 20.60
N GLU A 199 31.79 -30.79 19.35
CA GLU A 199 31.30 -30.00 18.21
C GLU A 199 29.79 -29.78 18.28
N ARG A 200 29.04 -30.78 18.79
CA ARG A 200 27.60 -30.66 19.01
C ARG A 200 27.26 -29.53 19.97
N ILE A 201 27.99 -29.42 21.09
CA ILE A 201 27.80 -28.34 22.06
C ILE A 201 28.09 -26.98 21.43
N GLN A 202 29.14 -26.87 20.61
CA GLN A 202 29.45 -25.63 19.89
C GLN A 202 28.34 -25.22 18.91
N SER A 203 27.62 -26.20 18.35
CA SER A 203 26.53 -25.98 17.38
C SER A 203 25.20 -25.56 18.03
N LEU A 204 25.08 -25.62 19.36
CA LEU A 204 23.86 -25.24 20.08
C LEU A 204 23.48 -23.77 19.91
N SER A 205 24.47 -22.88 19.74
CA SER A 205 24.21 -21.47 19.45
C SER A 205 23.58 -21.27 18.08
N GLN A 206 24.10 -21.95 17.05
CA GLN A 206 23.56 -21.94 15.69
C GLN A 206 22.12 -22.50 15.68
N LEU A 207 21.88 -23.60 16.40
CA LEU A 207 20.55 -24.17 16.57
C LEU A 207 19.58 -23.18 17.25
N ALA A 208 20.05 -22.45 18.25
CA ALA A 208 19.24 -21.43 18.92
C ALA A 208 18.92 -20.25 17.99
N THR A 209 19.86 -19.81 17.16
CA THR A 209 19.64 -18.78 16.14
C THR A 209 18.58 -19.21 15.13
N LEU A 210 18.69 -20.42 14.57
CA LEU A 210 17.69 -20.94 13.63
C LEU A 210 16.31 -21.14 14.27
N ARG A 211 16.27 -21.53 15.55
CA ARG A 211 15.02 -21.61 16.31
C ARG A 211 14.35 -20.24 16.43
N ALA A 212 15.12 -19.21 16.77
CA ALA A 212 14.61 -17.84 16.82
C ALA A 212 14.13 -17.38 15.44
N ALA A 213 14.90 -17.64 14.38
CA ALA A 213 14.52 -17.31 13.00
C ALA A 213 13.25 -18.03 12.52
N ALA A 214 12.95 -19.23 13.04
CA ALA A 214 11.72 -19.93 12.73
C ALA A 214 10.50 -19.43 13.54
N LEU A 215 10.72 -18.94 14.77
CA LEU A 215 9.67 -18.48 15.68
C LEU A 215 9.29 -17.02 15.48
N GLN A 216 10.27 -16.15 15.28
CA GLN A 216 10.08 -14.71 15.31
C GLN A 216 9.09 -14.25 14.23
N PRO A 217 9.20 -14.70 12.96
CA PRO A 217 8.23 -14.29 11.94
C PRO A 217 6.81 -14.79 12.24
N ALA A 218 6.64 -15.94 12.91
CA ALA A 218 5.32 -16.41 13.33
C ALA A 218 4.72 -15.56 14.46
N ASN A 219 5.56 -15.02 15.35
CA ASN A 219 5.13 -14.10 16.40
C ASN A 219 4.80 -12.70 15.84
N ASP A 220 5.61 -12.25 14.87
CA ASP A 220 5.39 -10.99 14.17
C ASP A 220 4.07 -11.06 13.40
N LEU A 221 3.80 -12.17 12.69
CA LEU A 221 2.50 -12.45 12.06
C LEU A 221 1.34 -12.41 13.05
N ALA A 222 1.54 -12.93 14.27
CA ALA A 222 0.53 -12.87 15.33
C ALA A 222 0.24 -11.44 15.79
N SER A 223 1.28 -10.62 15.91
CA SER A 223 1.16 -9.21 16.27
C SER A 223 0.46 -8.43 15.17
N ASN A 224 0.86 -8.69 13.92
CA ASN A 224 0.32 -8.11 12.71
C ASN A 224 -1.18 -8.43 12.58
N LEU A 225 -1.58 -9.70 12.70
CA LEU A 225 -2.98 -10.10 12.61
C LEU A 225 -3.85 -9.52 13.74
N ARG A 226 -3.32 -9.40 14.96
CA ARG A 226 -4.04 -8.71 16.06
C ARG A 226 -4.27 -7.25 15.72
N ALA A 227 -3.26 -6.55 15.20
CA ALA A 227 -3.40 -5.17 14.77
C ALA A 227 -4.46 -5.02 13.66
N VAL A 228 -4.54 -5.96 12.72
CA VAL A 228 -5.61 -5.95 11.70
C VAL A 228 -6.99 -6.16 12.33
N VAL A 229 -7.15 -7.15 13.21
CA VAL A 229 -8.45 -7.40 13.87
C VAL A 229 -8.91 -6.23 14.74
N GLU A 230 -7.98 -5.49 15.37
CA GLU A 230 -8.29 -4.31 16.18
C GLU A 230 -8.68 -3.09 15.35
N ASN A 231 -8.18 -2.96 14.11
CA ASN A 231 -8.40 -1.80 13.25
C ASN A 231 -9.45 -2.05 12.16
N THR A 232 -9.78 -3.30 11.87
CA THR A 232 -10.73 -3.63 10.80
C THR A 232 -12.18 -3.48 11.23
N GLU A 233 -13.02 -2.92 10.36
CA GLU A 233 -14.47 -2.94 10.51
C GLU A 233 -15.10 -4.26 10.01
N SER A 234 -14.31 -5.17 9.42
CA SER A 234 -14.79 -6.40 8.79
C SER A 234 -14.88 -7.57 9.78
N ALA A 235 -16.10 -7.99 10.13
CA ALA A 235 -16.34 -9.14 11.01
C ALA A 235 -15.95 -10.50 10.38
N ASP A 236 -15.92 -10.60 9.06
CA ASP A 236 -15.68 -11.85 8.32
C ASP A 236 -14.18 -12.22 8.25
N LEU A 237 -13.29 -11.23 8.39
CA LEU A 237 -11.85 -11.43 8.43
C LEU A 237 -11.43 -12.37 9.57
N GLY A 238 -12.06 -12.20 10.74
CA GLY A 238 -11.69 -12.92 11.96
C GLY A 238 -11.90 -14.43 11.85
N ALA A 239 -13.08 -14.90 11.44
CA ALA A 239 -13.39 -16.33 11.53
C ALA A 239 -12.58 -17.20 10.55
N ASN A 240 -12.35 -16.71 9.33
CA ASN A 240 -11.70 -17.48 8.26
C ASN A 240 -10.17 -17.50 8.39
N VAL A 241 -9.57 -16.42 8.93
CA VAL A 241 -8.11 -16.30 9.06
C VAL A 241 -7.62 -16.83 10.40
N LEU A 242 -8.35 -16.60 11.52
CA LEU A 242 -7.86 -16.94 12.86
C LEU A 242 -7.70 -18.44 13.08
N THR A 243 -8.60 -19.29 12.56
CA THR A 243 -8.51 -20.74 12.80
C THR A 243 -7.28 -21.39 12.15
N PRO A 244 -7.01 -21.18 10.84
CA PRO A 244 -5.77 -21.66 10.23
C PRO A 244 -4.51 -21.03 10.84
N PHE A 245 -4.60 -19.77 11.27
CA PHE A 245 -3.51 -19.07 11.91
C PHE A 245 -3.15 -19.67 13.29
N ASP A 246 -4.13 -19.92 14.15
CA ASP A 246 -3.92 -20.56 15.46
C ASP A 246 -3.30 -21.95 15.31
N ALA A 247 -3.71 -22.69 14.27
CA ALA A 247 -3.11 -23.99 13.95
C ALA A 247 -1.63 -23.85 13.55
N TYR A 248 -1.31 -22.85 12.73
CA TYR A 248 0.06 -22.54 12.33
C TYR A 248 0.93 -22.13 13.52
N GLN A 249 0.48 -21.18 14.33
CA GLN A 249 1.22 -20.70 15.51
C GLN A 249 1.53 -21.86 16.47
N ARG A 250 0.52 -22.68 16.80
CA ARG A 250 0.69 -23.84 17.68
C ARG A 250 1.69 -24.86 17.12
N ALA A 251 1.67 -25.09 15.80
CA ALA A 251 2.57 -26.02 15.16
C ALA A 251 4.03 -25.52 15.17
N VAL A 252 4.26 -24.23 14.93
CA VAL A 252 5.60 -23.61 15.02
C VAL A 252 6.12 -23.61 16.46
N GLU A 253 5.28 -23.30 17.45
CA GLU A 253 5.64 -23.39 18.87
C GLU A 253 6.01 -24.83 19.28
N THR A 254 5.22 -25.81 18.85
CA THR A 254 5.49 -27.24 19.10
C THR A 254 6.81 -27.68 18.48
N MET A 255 7.10 -27.24 17.25
CA MET A 255 8.39 -27.48 16.60
C MET A 255 9.54 -26.86 17.38
N ALA A 256 9.41 -25.61 17.84
CA ALA A 256 10.44 -24.96 18.64
C ALA A 256 10.69 -25.68 19.97
N LEU A 257 9.65 -26.19 20.63
CA LEU A 257 9.78 -27.02 21.84
C LEU A 257 10.59 -28.30 21.54
N HIS A 258 10.30 -28.98 20.43
CA HIS A 258 11.03 -30.19 20.03
C HIS A 258 12.45 -29.95 19.50
N SER A 259 12.82 -28.69 19.22
CA SER A 259 14.19 -28.33 18.84
C SER A 259 15.14 -28.16 20.03
N GLN A 260 14.64 -28.27 21.27
CA GLN A 260 15.47 -28.16 22.46
C GLN A 260 16.30 -29.43 22.69
N PRO A 261 17.52 -29.30 23.24
CA PRO A 261 18.32 -30.47 23.61
C PRO A 261 17.62 -31.33 24.67
N VAL A 262 17.64 -32.65 24.51
CA VAL A 262 17.03 -33.60 25.45
C VAL A 262 17.98 -34.03 26.57
N ASP A 263 19.28 -33.74 26.44
CA ASP A 263 20.32 -34.09 27.41
C ASP A 263 21.43 -33.03 27.51
N ARG A 264 22.36 -33.23 28.46
CA ARG A 264 23.55 -32.39 28.62
C ARG A 264 24.59 -32.57 27.50
N ALA A 265 24.45 -33.64 26.70
CA ALA A 265 25.32 -33.88 25.55
C ALA A 265 24.86 -33.12 24.30
N GLY A 266 23.77 -32.35 24.39
CA GLY A 266 23.26 -31.52 23.31
C GLY A 266 22.52 -32.31 22.23
N THR A 267 22.05 -33.53 22.50
CA THR A 267 21.27 -34.31 21.52
C THR A 267 19.88 -33.71 21.33
N VAL A 268 19.36 -33.77 20.10
CA VAL A 268 17.99 -33.31 19.78
C VAL A 268 17.17 -34.51 19.32
N ASP A 269 15.90 -34.60 19.75
CA ASP A 269 14.97 -35.61 19.23
C ASP A 269 14.51 -35.24 17.82
N THR A 270 15.36 -35.58 16.84
CA THR A 270 15.11 -35.30 15.42
C THR A 270 13.84 -35.96 14.88
N THR A 271 13.34 -37.04 15.49
CA THR A 271 12.11 -37.71 15.03
C THR A 271 10.89 -36.85 15.37
N ARG A 272 10.82 -36.38 16.62
CA ARG A 272 9.75 -35.45 17.05
C ARG A 272 9.85 -34.10 16.37
N LEU A 273 11.08 -33.58 16.19
CA LEU A 273 11.30 -32.32 15.50
C LEU A 273 10.85 -32.39 14.03
N LEU A 274 11.19 -33.46 13.31
CA LEU A 274 10.76 -33.67 11.91
C LEU A 274 9.22 -33.77 11.81
N ALA A 275 8.56 -34.47 12.74
CA ALA A 275 7.11 -34.56 12.77
C ALA A 275 6.47 -33.17 12.98
N ALA A 276 6.93 -32.43 13.98
CA ALA A 276 6.42 -31.09 14.28
C ALA A 276 6.70 -30.07 13.16
N ARG A 277 7.86 -30.16 12.49
CA ARG A 277 8.16 -29.37 11.30
C ARG A 277 7.17 -29.65 10.17
N ASN A 278 6.82 -30.92 9.94
CA ASN A 278 5.85 -31.27 8.89
C ASN A 278 4.44 -30.77 9.23
N GLU A 279 4.04 -30.80 10.51
CA GLU A 279 2.80 -30.18 10.98
C GLU A 279 2.80 -28.67 10.76
N ALA A 280 3.89 -27.98 11.10
CA ALA A 280 4.05 -26.54 10.88
C ALA A 280 3.96 -26.17 9.40
N GLN A 281 4.63 -26.92 8.53
CA GLN A 281 4.56 -26.72 7.09
C GLN A 281 3.16 -27.02 6.53
N GLN A 282 2.48 -28.05 7.03
CA GLN A 282 1.12 -28.36 6.61
C GLN A 282 0.13 -27.25 7.01
N ALA A 283 0.29 -26.70 8.22
CA ALA A 283 -0.51 -25.55 8.67
C ALA A 283 -0.21 -24.29 7.84
N ALA A 284 1.07 -24.04 7.51
CA ALA A 284 1.46 -22.94 6.61
C ALA A 284 0.82 -23.09 5.21
N LYS A 285 0.83 -24.29 4.63
CA LYS A 285 0.16 -24.59 3.35
C LYS A 285 -1.35 -24.33 3.35
N GLN A 286 -1.99 -24.47 4.51
CA GLN A 286 -3.41 -24.19 4.67
C GLN A 286 -3.68 -22.70 4.88
N LEU A 287 -2.82 -22.02 5.64
CA LEU A 287 -2.95 -20.59 5.95
C LEU A 287 -2.59 -19.68 4.77
N HIS A 288 -1.51 -20.00 4.05
CA HIS A 288 -0.99 -19.17 2.97
C HIS A 288 -2.03 -18.79 1.90
N PRO A 289 -2.81 -19.73 1.29
CA PRO A 289 -3.83 -19.35 0.32
C PRO A 289 -4.94 -18.50 0.93
N VAL A 290 -5.34 -18.77 2.18
CA VAL A 290 -6.37 -17.98 2.87
C VAL A 290 -5.95 -16.52 3.00
N LEU A 291 -4.69 -16.27 3.36
CA LEU A 291 -4.17 -14.91 3.48
C LEU A 291 -4.01 -14.22 2.10
N LEU A 292 -3.55 -14.93 1.08
CA LEU A 292 -3.47 -14.37 -0.27
C LEU A 292 -4.84 -14.06 -0.88
N ASP A 293 -5.84 -14.91 -0.63
CA ASP A 293 -7.21 -14.69 -1.08
C ASP A 293 -7.84 -13.49 -0.37
N GLU A 294 -7.53 -13.32 0.91
CA GLU A 294 -7.97 -12.16 1.68
C GLU A 294 -7.31 -10.87 1.21
N ILE A 295 -6.00 -10.88 0.93
CA ILE A 295 -5.33 -9.72 0.31
C ILE A 295 -5.95 -9.39 -1.05
N ASP A 296 -6.19 -10.38 -1.92
CA ASP A 296 -6.84 -10.13 -3.22
C ASP A 296 -8.25 -9.53 -3.05
N ARG A 297 -9.02 -10.01 -2.06
CA ARG A 297 -10.34 -9.44 -1.72
C ARG A 297 -10.24 -7.97 -1.34
N LEU A 298 -9.33 -7.61 -0.43
CA LEU A 298 -9.11 -6.22 -0.01
C LEU A 298 -8.66 -5.32 -1.18
N LEU A 299 -7.80 -5.84 -2.06
CA LEU A 299 -7.36 -5.13 -3.26
C LEU A 299 -8.51 -4.91 -4.25
N VAL A 300 -9.41 -5.88 -4.42
CA VAL A 300 -10.61 -5.74 -5.26
C VAL A 300 -11.56 -4.70 -4.68
N GLU A 301 -11.82 -4.71 -3.37
CA GLU A 301 -12.67 -3.71 -2.71
C GLU A 301 -12.11 -2.30 -2.85
N ARG A 302 -10.78 -2.16 -2.74
CA ARG A 302 -10.09 -0.88 -2.98
C ARG A 302 -10.24 -0.44 -4.43
N LEU A 303 -10.08 -1.34 -5.39
CA LEU A 303 -10.26 -1.04 -6.81
C LEU A 303 -11.69 -0.56 -7.11
N ASP A 304 -12.70 -1.22 -6.54
CA ASP A 304 -14.12 -0.83 -6.66
C ASP A 304 -14.41 0.52 -6.00
N GLY A 305 -13.71 0.87 -4.92
CA GLY A 305 -13.71 2.21 -4.32
C GLY A 305 -13.20 3.27 -5.30
N LEU A 306 -12.02 3.04 -5.88
CA LEU A 306 -11.41 3.93 -6.87
C LEU A 306 -12.28 4.08 -8.14
N ASP A 307 -12.95 3.01 -8.57
CA ASP A 307 -13.92 3.04 -9.67
C ASP A 307 -15.10 3.99 -9.39
N ARG A 308 -15.65 3.93 -8.16
CA ARG A 308 -16.73 4.82 -7.74
C ARG A 308 -16.26 6.28 -7.64
N ASP A 309 -15.08 6.52 -7.09
CA ASP A 309 -14.53 7.87 -6.96
C ASP A 309 -14.29 8.52 -8.32
N ARG A 310 -13.80 7.74 -9.30
CA ARG A 310 -13.66 8.20 -10.68
C ARG A 310 -15.00 8.68 -11.27
N LEU A 311 -16.06 7.88 -11.10
CA LEU A 311 -17.40 8.25 -11.58
C LEU A 311 -17.93 9.51 -10.90
N LEU A 312 -17.69 9.66 -9.59
CA LEU A 312 -18.07 10.85 -8.82
C LEU A 312 -17.30 12.10 -9.27
N ILE A 313 -15.98 12.00 -9.50
CA ILE A 313 -15.15 13.10 -10.00
C ILE A 313 -15.63 13.56 -11.37
N LEU A 314 -15.86 12.63 -12.30
CA LEU A 314 -16.36 12.94 -13.64
C LEU A 314 -17.78 13.53 -13.60
N GLY A 315 -18.66 12.97 -12.77
CA GLY A 315 -20.03 13.47 -12.57
C GLY A 315 -20.07 14.87 -11.97
N ALA A 316 -19.30 15.12 -10.91
CA ALA A 316 -19.19 16.43 -10.26
C ALA A 316 -18.57 17.48 -11.20
N GLY A 317 -17.51 17.10 -11.94
CA GLY A 317 -16.90 17.94 -12.96
C GLY A 317 -17.86 18.31 -14.09
N GLY A 318 -18.61 17.33 -14.60
CA GLY A 318 -19.65 17.54 -15.61
C GLY A 318 -20.79 18.44 -15.12
N LEU A 319 -21.27 18.22 -13.89
CA LEU A 319 -22.29 19.06 -13.28
C LEU A 319 -21.81 20.51 -13.07
N ALA A 320 -20.59 20.69 -12.56
CA ALA A 320 -19.99 22.01 -12.39
C ALA A 320 -19.86 22.74 -13.74
N ALA A 321 -19.39 22.04 -14.78
CA ALA A 321 -19.32 22.60 -16.13
C ALA A 321 -20.70 23.01 -16.66
N LEU A 322 -21.72 22.18 -16.48
CA LEU A 322 -23.11 22.48 -16.89
C LEU A 322 -23.67 23.70 -16.15
N LEU A 323 -23.44 23.82 -14.84
CA LEU A 323 -23.86 24.97 -14.05
C LEU A 323 -23.19 26.27 -14.51
N LEU A 324 -21.88 26.23 -14.80
CA LEU A 324 -21.13 27.38 -15.30
C LEU A 324 -21.59 27.81 -16.70
N VAL A 325 -21.86 26.84 -17.59
CA VAL A 325 -22.42 27.11 -18.92
C VAL A 325 -23.83 27.68 -18.80
N GLY A 326 -24.68 27.11 -17.94
CA GLY A 326 -26.03 27.61 -17.68
C GLY A 326 -26.04 29.04 -17.15
N LEU A 327 -25.13 29.38 -16.23
CA LEU A 327 -24.95 30.75 -15.73
C LEU A 327 -24.49 31.71 -16.83
N ALA A 328 -23.55 31.30 -17.68
CA ALA A 328 -23.10 32.10 -18.82
C ALA A 328 -24.25 32.39 -19.81
N VAL A 329 -25.04 31.36 -20.15
CA VAL A 329 -26.19 31.49 -21.05
C VAL A 329 -27.28 32.36 -20.44
N SER A 330 -27.61 32.17 -19.16
CA SER A 330 -28.61 32.99 -18.44
C SER A 330 -28.18 34.46 -18.34
N GLY A 331 -26.91 34.72 -18.04
CA GLY A 331 -26.34 36.07 -18.01
C GLY A 331 -26.32 36.74 -19.39
N TRP A 332 -26.14 35.96 -20.46
CA TRP A 332 -26.23 36.47 -21.84
C TRP A 332 -27.69 36.76 -22.26
N MET A 333 -28.66 35.96 -21.80
CA MET A 333 -30.08 36.11 -22.11
C MET A 333 -30.79 37.18 -21.27
N SER A 334 -30.32 37.44 -20.04
CA SER A 334 -30.89 38.44 -19.14
C SER A 334 -30.64 39.86 -19.66
N ARG A 335 -31.65 40.41 -20.36
CA ARG A 335 -31.70 41.82 -20.81
C ARG A 335 -31.83 42.74 -19.59
N PRO A 336 -31.17 43.91 -19.54
CA PRO A 336 -31.79 45.03 -18.85
C PRO A 336 -33.09 45.32 -19.61
N ARG A 337 -34.24 45.08 -18.97
CA ARG A 337 -35.47 45.77 -19.39
C ARG A 337 -35.19 47.24 -19.12
N ASP A 338 -34.97 48.01 -20.18
CA ASP A 338 -34.93 49.46 -20.09
C ASP A 338 -36.27 49.90 -19.47
N THR A 339 -36.30 50.12 -18.16
CA THR A 339 -37.33 50.96 -17.54
C THR A 339 -37.07 52.38 -18.03
N SER A 340 -37.60 52.68 -19.22
CA SER A 340 -37.80 54.03 -19.71
C SER A 340 -38.84 54.71 -18.80
N ALA A 341 -38.41 55.21 -17.64
CA ALA A 341 -39.18 56.23 -16.94
C ALA A 341 -38.99 57.53 -17.73
N ALA A 342 -39.87 57.72 -18.72
CA ALA A 342 -39.95 58.93 -19.51
C ALA A 342 -40.26 60.13 -18.61
N SER A 343 -39.40 61.14 -18.73
CA SER A 343 -39.70 62.52 -18.37
C SER A 343 -40.94 63.01 -19.12
N ALA A 344 -42.02 63.28 -18.41
CA ALA A 344 -43.07 64.19 -18.85
C ALA A 344 -43.03 65.43 -17.95
N GLY A 345 -42.44 66.51 -18.47
CA GLY A 345 -42.52 67.82 -17.87
C GLY A 345 -43.80 68.54 -18.25
N GLY A 346 -44.26 69.44 -17.37
CA GLY A 346 -45.12 70.56 -17.74
C GLY A 346 -46.18 70.94 -16.70
N GLY A 347 -45.90 71.97 -15.88
CA GLY A 347 -46.93 72.76 -15.20
C GLY A 347 -46.59 73.25 -13.78
N VAL A 348 -46.00 74.44 -13.67
CA VAL A 348 -45.84 75.30 -12.47
C VAL A 348 -46.71 76.55 -12.73
N PRO A 349 -47.48 77.14 -11.78
CA PRO A 349 -46.99 77.99 -10.65
C PRO A 349 -47.85 77.88 -9.35
N ALA A 350 -47.59 78.47 -8.18
CA ALA A 350 -46.58 79.34 -7.58
C ALA A 350 -46.76 79.25 -6.04
N GLY A 351 -45.72 79.56 -5.26
CA GLY A 351 -45.82 79.75 -3.81
C GLY A 351 -44.46 79.58 -3.14
N GLY A 352 -43.69 80.66 -3.05
CA GLY A 352 -42.28 80.65 -2.66
C GLY A 352 -42.01 80.61 -1.16
N VAL A 353 -40.76 80.28 -0.80
CA VAL A 353 -39.91 80.95 0.20
C VAL A 353 -38.43 80.66 -0.18
N VAL A 354 -37.57 81.68 -0.12
CA VAL A 354 -36.13 81.74 -0.46
C VAL A 354 -35.26 81.50 0.81
N PRO A 355 -33.97 81.08 0.71
CA PRO A 355 -33.25 80.27 1.71
C PRO A 355 -32.17 81.05 2.51
N PRO A 356 -31.44 80.39 3.43
CA PRO A 356 -30.12 80.84 3.87
C PRO A 356 -28.93 80.03 3.27
N PRO A 357 -27.69 80.57 3.34
CA PRO A 357 -26.59 80.31 2.40
C PRO A 357 -25.55 79.26 2.88
N PRO A 358 -24.49 78.96 2.09
CA PRO A 358 -23.77 77.69 2.14
C PRO A 358 -22.47 77.74 2.94
N SER A 359 -22.02 76.58 3.41
CA SER A 359 -20.67 76.39 3.95
C SER A 359 -20.08 75.05 3.51
N GLY A 360 -19.13 75.15 2.56
CA GLY A 360 -17.75 74.69 2.72
C GLY A 360 -17.44 73.20 2.96
N ILE A 361 -17.20 72.47 1.87
CA ILE A 361 -15.88 71.91 1.48
C ILE A 361 -14.95 71.34 2.60
N GLN A 362 -14.74 70.01 2.52
CA GLN A 362 -13.46 69.26 2.54
C GLN A 362 -12.94 68.42 3.73
N TRP A 363 -12.49 67.23 3.28
CA TRP A 363 -11.37 66.34 3.67
C TRP A 363 -11.28 65.79 5.10
N GLY A 364 -11.02 64.49 5.19
CA GLY A 364 -10.49 63.86 6.40
C GLY A 364 -10.27 62.37 6.25
N ALA A 365 -9.00 61.96 6.25
CA ALA A 365 -8.51 60.60 6.09
C ALA A 365 -8.56 59.76 7.38
N VAL A 366 -8.37 58.45 7.17
CA VAL A 366 -7.78 57.40 8.05
C VAL A 366 -7.68 57.74 9.55
N GLY A 367 -8.43 56.98 10.36
CA GLY A 367 -8.27 56.89 11.81
C GLY A 367 -8.67 55.50 12.31
N SER A 368 -7.67 54.75 12.77
CA SER A 368 -7.71 53.45 13.41
C SER A 368 -8.60 53.40 14.66
N ARG A 369 -9.28 52.27 14.89
CA ARG A 369 -9.91 51.91 16.17
C ARG A 369 -9.90 50.39 16.41
N PRO A 370 -9.98 49.94 17.67
CA PRO A 370 -9.08 48.93 18.24
C PRO A 370 -9.67 47.51 18.30
N VAL A 371 -8.75 46.58 18.48
CA VAL A 371 -8.92 45.14 18.72
C VAL A 371 -9.71 44.87 20.00
N GLU A 372 -10.78 44.08 19.90
CA GLU A 372 -11.42 43.40 21.04
C GLU A 372 -10.62 42.14 21.44
N PRO A 373 -10.47 41.84 22.74
CA PRO A 373 -9.69 40.69 23.19
C PRO A 373 -10.52 39.39 23.13
N PRO A 374 -9.93 38.25 22.71
CA PRO A 374 -10.57 36.95 22.83
C PRO A 374 -10.49 36.40 24.28
N PRO A 375 -11.40 35.46 24.64
CA PRO A 375 -11.49 34.90 25.98
C PRO A 375 -10.33 33.95 26.31
N ALA A 376 -9.93 33.96 27.59
CA ALA A 376 -8.87 33.12 28.15
C ALA A 376 -9.30 31.64 28.28
N LEU A 377 -8.46 30.73 27.79
CA LEU A 377 -8.56 29.29 28.00
C LEU A 377 -7.58 28.85 29.09
N GLN A 378 -8.07 28.00 30.00
CA GLN A 378 -7.29 27.30 31.04
C GLN A 378 -6.33 26.26 30.43
N PRO A 379 -5.19 25.95 31.08
CA PRO A 379 -4.23 24.99 30.58
C PRO A 379 -4.59 23.55 31.00
N VAL A 380 -4.72 22.64 30.03
CA VAL A 380 -4.75 21.20 30.24
C VAL A 380 -3.60 20.57 29.46
N GLY A 381 -2.73 19.86 30.17
CA GLY A 381 -2.00 18.67 29.71
C GLY A 381 -0.93 18.84 28.62
N GLN A 382 0.32 18.59 28.99
CA GLN A 382 1.48 18.52 28.09
C GLN A 382 1.28 17.47 26.98
N VAL A 383 1.41 17.91 25.73
CA VAL A 383 1.59 17.04 24.56
C VAL A 383 3.09 16.99 24.24
N HIS A 384 3.59 15.77 24.14
CA HIS A 384 4.96 15.39 23.84
C HIS A 384 5.35 15.84 22.41
N GLU A 385 6.51 16.48 22.26
CA GLU A 385 7.06 16.88 20.96
C GLU A 385 7.44 15.65 20.11
N PRO A 386 7.16 15.62 18.79
CA PRO A 386 7.72 14.61 17.92
C PRO A 386 9.20 14.92 17.64
N ASP A 387 10.04 13.94 17.97
CA ASP A 387 11.48 14.00 17.86
C ASP A 387 11.95 14.31 16.43
N ARG A 388 12.92 15.22 16.40
CA ARG A 388 13.61 15.72 15.21
C ARG A 388 14.50 14.62 14.64
N TRP A 389 14.11 14.08 13.49
CA TRP A 389 14.87 13.13 12.67
C TRP A 389 16.36 13.52 12.57
N ARG A 390 17.24 12.64 13.05
CA ARG A 390 18.69 12.66 12.78
C ARG A 390 19.03 11.55 11.77
N PRO A 391 19.98 11.78 10.85
CA PRO A 391 20.42 10.76 9.90
C PRO A 391 21.35 9.76 10.60
N PHE A 392 21.11 8.46 10.41
CA PHE A 392 22.00 7.41 10.89
C PHE A 392 23.17 7.22 9.91
N ASP A 393 24.36 7.28 10.49
CA ASP A 393 25.64 6.95 9.88
C ASP A 393 25.72 5.46 9.52
N ALA A 394 26.28 5.21 8.34
CA ALA A 394 26.81 3.92 7.94
C ALA A 394 28.11 3.61 8.69
N ALA A 395 28.17 2.46 9.36
CA ALA A 395 29.33 1.54 9.45
C ALA A 395 29.19 0.58 10.65
N ARG A 396 28.96 -0.71 10.37
CA ARG A 396 29.85 -1.82 10.70
C ARG A 396 29.30 -3.15 10.22
#